data_AF-A0A851T8V1-F1
#
_entry.id   AF-A0A851T8V1-F1
#
_cell.length_a   1.000
_cell.length_b   1.000
_cell.length_c   1.000
_cell.angle_alpha   90.00
_cell.angle_beta   90.00
_cell.angle_gamma   90.00
#
_symmetry.space_group_name_H-M   'P 1'
#
loop_
_entity.id
_entity.type
_entity.pdbx_description
1 polymer ?
#
loop_
_entity_poly.entity_id
_entity_poly.type
_entity_poly.pdbx_seq_one_letter_code
_entity_poly.pdbx_strand_id
1 'polypeptide(L)'
;GCPRQVVLGEPHSCSCAAFRKERLLCRHLCWILLKKYRLPRDHEYACKLGLLEREIEDMLQRLQQEQTSSPEKTAFSPSLNEEILFIHQKEIGIEDICPICQEEFLRMMLPITFCRYSCGNNVHIKCMKIWADHQDELGPDSVVKCPLCR
;
A
#
# COMPACT_ATOMS: atom_id res chain seq x y z
N GLY A 1 15.71 22.79 -19.40
CA GLY A 1 14.57 22.07 -20.01
C GLY A 1 13.29 22.83 -19.76
N CYS A 2 12.31 22.79 -20.66
CA CYS A 2 11.04 23.50 -20.48
C CYS A 2 10.28 23.02 -19.21
N PRO A 3 9.71 23.93 -18.41
CA PRO A 3 8.95 23.55 -17.23
C PRO A 3 7.72 22.74 -17.65
N ARG A 4 7.53 21.57 -17.02
CA ARG A 4 6.34 20.74 -17.25
C ARG A 4 5.32 21.04 -16.18
N GLN A 5 4.15 21.50 -16.61
CA GLN A 5 3.01 21.77 -15.74
C GLN A 5 2.23 20.47 -15.56
N VAL A 6 1.88 20.17 -14.31
CA VAL A 6 1.05 19.03 -13.94
C VAL A 6 -0.03 19.53 -12.98
N VAL A 7 -1.28 19.18 -13.24
CA VAL A 7 -2.45 19.56 -12.44
C VAL A 7 -3.14 18.27 -12.02
N LEU A 8 -3.37 18.12 -10.72
CA LEU A 8 -4.22 17.08 -10.14
C LEU A 8 -5.62 17.65 -9.93
N GLY A 9 -6.64 16.88 -10.26
CA GLY A 9 -8.04 17.30 -10.35
C GLY A 9 -8.85 16.29 -11.14
N GLU A 10 -10.10 16.61 -11.44
CA GLU A 10 -10.98 15.82 -12.30
C GLU A 10 -11.20 16.56 -13.64
N PRO A 11 -10.50 16.19 -14.74
CA PRO A 11 -9.44 15.17 -14.85
C PRO A 11 -8.04 15.72 -14.52
N HIS A 12 -7.07 14.81 -14.34
CA HIS A 12 -5.66 15.18 -14.29
C HIS A 12 -5.19 15.82 -15.60
N SER A 13 -4.20 16.70 -15.55
CA SER A 13 -3.64 17.34 -16.74
C SER A 13 -2.11 17.44 -16.66
N CYS A 14 -1.44 17.20 -17.78
CA CYS A 14 0.01 17.37 -17.89
C CYS A 14 0.41 17.98 -19.24
N SER A 15 1.33 18.95 -19.25
CA SER A 15 1.82 19.59 -20.49
C SER A 15 2.77 18.72 -21.32
N CYS A 16 2.99 17.46 -20.95
CA CYS A 16 3.91 16.58 -21.66
C CYS A 16 3.32 16.00 -22.96
N ALA A 17 4.19 15.62 -23.90
CA ALA A 17 3.78 15.05 -25.19
C ALA A 17 2.99 13.73 -25.04
N ALA A 18 3.41 12.85 -24.13
CA ALA A 18 2.72 11.58 -23.87
C ALA A 18 1.27 11.80 -23.43
N PHE A 19 1.05 12.71 -22.47
CA PHE A 19 -0.29 13.06 -22.00
C PHE A 19 -1.14 13.70 -23.11
N ARG A 20 -0.57 14.60 -23.91
CA ARG A 20 -1.29 15.23 -25.03
C ARG A 20 -1.74 14.22 -26.10
N LYS A 21 -0.98 13.14 -26.28
CA LYS A 21 -1.28 12.09 -27.26
C LYS A 21 -2.30 11.08 -26.73
N GLU A 22 -2.11 10.61 -25.50
CA GLU A 22 -2.84 9.46 -24.97
C GLU A 22 -4.00 9.86 -24.04
N ARG A 23 -3.93 11.04 -23.41
CA ARG A 23 -4.85 11.48 -22.34
C ARG A 23 -4.95 10.49 -21.16
N LEU A 24 -3.90 9.70 -20.94
CA LEU A 24 -3.75 8.74 -19.84
C LEU A 24 -2.69 9.21 -18.82
N LEU A 25 -2.53 8.48 -17.71
CA LEU A 25 -1.49 8.71 -16.71
C LEU A 25 -0.09 8.62 -17.32
N CYS A 26 0.54 9.77 -17.53
CA CYS A 26 1.92 9.84 -17.97
C CYS A 26 2.90 9.65 -16.80
N ARG A 27 4.18 9.39 -17.11
CA ARG A 27 5.25 9.25 -16.09
C ARG A 27 5.30 10.40 -15.07
N HIS A 28 4.95 11.63 -15.46
CA HIS A 28 4.93 12.77 -14.52
C HIS A 28 3.77 12.66 -13.52
N LEU A 29 2.58 12.27 -13.98
CA LEU A 29 1.43 12.04 -13.11
C LEU A 29 1.70 10.87 -12.16
N CYS A 30 2.19 9.75 -12.69
CA CYS A 30 2.60 8.60 -11.86
C CYS A 30 3.67 8.99 -10.83
N TRP A 31 4.68 9.79 -11.22
CA TRP A 31 5.71 10.23 -10.29
C TRP A 31 5.14 11.13 -9.19
N ILE A 32 4.25 12.06 -9.52
CA ILE A 32 3.61 12.90 -8.50
C ILE A 32 2.81 12.03 -7.54
N LEU A 33 1.93 11.17 -8.04
CA LEU A 33 1.08 10.30 -7.20
C LEU A 33 1.92 9.36 -6.31
N LEU A 34 2.93 8.69 -6.86
CA LEU A 34 3.70 7.65 -6.15
C LEU A 34 4.90 8.19 -5.35
N LYS A 35 5.51 9.31 -5.76
CA LYS A 35 6.74 9.82 -5.13
C LYS A 35 6.51 11.11 -4.35
N LYS A 36 5.70 12.03 -4.86
CA LYS A 36 5.40 13.28 -4.14
C LYS A 36 4.30 13.08 -3.09
N TYR A 37 3.22 12.41 -3.47
CA TYR A 37 2.10 12.08 -2.57
C TYR A 37 2.23 10.70 -1.93
N ARG A 38 3.31 9.96 -2.25
CA ARG A 38 3.68 8.68 -1.62
C ARG A 38 2.56 7.65 -1.62
N LEU A 39 1.66 7.70 -2.59
CA LEU A 39 0.60 6.71 -2.70
C LEU A 39 1.20 5.31 -2.92
N PRO A 40 0.68 4.30 -2.21
CA PRO A 40 0.95 2.90 -2.55
C PRO A 40 0.56 2.61 -4.00
N ARG A 41 1.28 1.69 -4.66
CA ARG A 41 1.01 1.35 -6.07
C ARG A 41 -0.34 0.65 -6.27
N ASP A 42 -0.80 -0.01 -5.22
CA ASP A 42 -2.10 -0.68 -5.08
C ASP A 42 -3.22 0.28 -4.66
N HIS A 43 -2.90 1.54 -4.36
CA HIS A 43 -3.89 2.54 -3.98
C HIS A 43 -4.78 2.92 -5.17
N GLU A 44 -6.10 2.94 -4.97
CA GLU A 44 -7.08 3.25 -6.02
C GLU A 44 -6.75 4.56 -6.74
N TYR A 45 -6.43 5.62 -5.98
CA TYR A 45 -6.06 6.94 -6.50
C TYR A 45 -4.80 6.94 -7.38
N ALA A 46 -3.87 5.99 -7.22
CA ALA A 46 -2.63 5.95 -7.99
C ALA A 46 -2.87 5.61 -9.48
N CYS A 47 -4.03 5.03 -9.78
CA CYS A 47 -4.42 4.58 -11.12
C CYS A 47 -5.62 5.34 -11.70
N LYS A 48 -6.19 6.33 -10.98
CA LYS A 48 -7.30 7.15 -11.50
C LYS A 48 -6.80 8.19 -12.49
N LEU A 49 -7.61 8.48 -13.52
CA LEU A 49 -7.36 9.55 -14.49
C LEU A 49 -7.73 10.94 -13.95
N GLY A 50 -8.44 10.98 -12.82
CA GLY A 50 -8.87 12.18 -12.13
C GLY A 50 -9.14 11.88 -10.66
N LEU A 51 -9.10 12.92 -9.83
CA LEU A 51 -9.44 12.85 -8.42
C LEU A 51 -10.42 13.97 -8.08
N LEU A 52 -11.46 13.61 -7.34
CA LEU A 52 -12.40 14.54 -6.73
C LEU A 52 -11.69 15.35 -5.64
N GLU A 53 -12.24 16.52 -5.34
CA GLU A 53 -11.72 17.41 -4.29
C GLU A 53 -11.52 16.69 -2.95
N ARG A 54 -12.52 15.90 -2.52
CA ARG A 54 -12.46 15.07 -1.30
C ARG A 54 -11.32 14.06 -1.31
N GLU A 55 -11.00 13.48 -2.46
CA GLU A 55 -9.92 12.50 -2.60
C GLU A 55 -8.55 13.19 -2.56
N ILE A 56 -8.45 14.40 -3.12
CA ILE A 56 -7.26 15.24 -3.03
C ILE A 56 -7.02 15.68 -1.58
N GLU A 57 -8.08 16.07 -0.87
CA GLU A 57 -8.02 16.41 0.56
C GLU A 57 -7.56 15.23 1.41
N ASP A 58 -8.14 14.03 1.22
CA ASP A 58 -7.72 12.80 1.91
C ASP A 58 -6.22 12.51 1.67
N MET A 59 -5.76 12.64 0.43
CA MET A 59 -4.34 12.49 0.10
C MET A 59 -3.43 13.51 0.79
N LEU A 60 -3.85 14.78 0.87
CA LEU A 60 -3.09 15.84 1.53
C LEU A 60 -3.03 15.64 3.05
N GLN A 61 -4.13 15.19 3.66
CA GLN A 61 -4.21 14.96 5.09
C GLN A 61 -3.26 13.83 5.54
N ARG A 62 -3.14 12.76 4.73
CA ARG A 62 -2.21 11.64 5.00
C ARG A 62 -0.75 12.09 5.02
N LEU A 63 -0.36 12.99 4.11
CA LEU A 63 0.98 13.57 4.11
C LEU A 63 1.25 14.44 5.33
N GLN A 64 0.23 15.12 5.86
CA GLN A 64 0.36 15.91 7.09
C GLN A 64 0.54 15.00 8.30
N GLN A 65 -0.23 13.91 8.39
CA GLN A 65 -0.10 12.91 9.47
C GLN A 65 1.29 12.26 9.51
N GLU A 66 1.88 11.93 8.35
CA GLU A 66 3.26 11.41 8.25
C GLU A 66 4.33 12.44 8.67
N GLN A 67 4.07 13.74 8.48
CA GLN A 67 4.97 14.82 8.86
C GLN A 67 4.84 15.22 10.34
N THR A 68 3.66 15.03 10.93
CA THR A 68 3.38 15.35 12.33
C THR A 68 3.64 14.19 13.30
N SER A 69 3.96 12.99 12.81
CA SER A 69 4.42 11.87 13.64
C SER A 69 5.87 12.02 14.10
N SER A 70 6.13 13.11 14.83
CA SER A 70 6.96 13.11 16.03
C SER A 70 6.03 12.78 17.22
N PRO A 71 6.43 11.98 18.22
CA PRO A 71 5.48 11.24 19.04
C PRO A 71 4.89 12.07 20.18
N GLU A 72 3.73 12.72 19.99
CA GLU A 72 2.87 13.16 21.11
C GLU A 72 1.36 12.96 20.81
N LYS A 73 0.89 11.80 21.29
CA LYS A 73 -0.37 11.46 21.98
C LYS A 73 -1.65 12.31 21.79
N THR A 74 -2.73 11.54 21.57
CA THR A 74 -4.13 11.63 22.12
C THR A 74 -5.06 12.74 21.60
N ALA A 75 -6.37 12.56 21.41
CA ALA A 75 -7.38 11.48 21.61
C ALA A 75 -8.66 11.93 20.81
N PHE A 76 -9.58 11.08 20.35
CA PHE A 76 -10.58 10.36 21.15
C PHE A 76 -11.33 9.29 20.33
N SER A 77 -11.90 8.37 21.09
CA SER A 77 -12.35 7.00 20.82
C SER A 77 -13.86 6.87 20.47
N PRO A 78 -14.39 5.65 20.30
CA PRO A 78 -14.84 4.91 21.50
C PRO A 78 -14.28 3.49 21.63
N SER A 79 -14.15 3.13 22.90
CA SER A 79 -13.79 1.88 23.57
C SER A 79 -14.12 0.58 22.85
N LEU A 80 -13.17 -0.37 22.89
CA LEU A 80 -13.32 -1.66 23.57
C LEU A 80 -11.93 -2.13 24.02
N ASN A 81 -11.87 -2.64 25.24
CA ASN A 81 -10.65 -3.10 25.90
C ASN A 81 -10.14 -4.37 25.24
N GLU A 82 -9.00 -4.30 24.57
CA GLU A 82 -8.12 -5.45 24.33
C GLU A 82 -6.72 -4.86 24.18
N GLU A 83 -5.76 -5.43 24.89
CA GLU A 83 -4.35 -5.08 24.78
C GLU A 83 -3.86 -5.52 23.39
N ILE A 84 -4.18 -4.73 22.36
CA ILE A 84 -3.66 -4.96 21.01
C ILE A 84 -2.17 -4.64 21.07
N LEU A 85 -1.37 -5.67 21.30
CA LEU A 85 0.02 -5.70 20.89
C LEU A 85 0.02 -5.43 19.39
N PHE A 86 0.27 -4.18 18.99
CA PHE A 86 0.42 -3.81 17.59
C PHE A 86 1.59 -4.59 17.02
N ILE A 87 1.30 -5.69 16.30
CA ILE A 87 2.32 -6.46 15.61
C ILE A 87 2.75 -5.65 14.39
N HIS A 88 3.98 -5.15 14.43
CA HIS A 88 4.55 -4.41 13.32
C HIS A 88 5.06 -5.35 12.23
N GLN A 89 4.88 -4.94 10.98
CA GLN A 89 5.51 -5.59 9.82
C GLN A 89 7.03 -5.49 9.96
N LYS A 90 7.73 -6.61 9.76
CA LYS A 90 9.19 -6.61 9.72
C LYS A 90 9.70 -5.89 8.46
N GLU A 91 10.79 -5.15 8.62
CA GLU A 91 11.51 -4.56 7.49
C GLU A 91 11.94 -5.66 6.51
N ILE A 92 11.95 -5.33 5.21
CA ILE A 92 12.34 -6.25 4.14
C ILE A 92 13.73 -5.85 3.66
N GLY A 93 14.72 -6.69 3.96
CA GLY A 93 16.08 -6.59 3.45
C GLY A 93 16.17 -6.95 1.97
N ILE A 94 17.30 -6.59 1.35
CA ILE A 94 17.56 -6.85 -0.07
C ILE A 94 17.65 -8.34 -0.43
N GLU A 95 18.07 -9.17 0.53
CA GLU A 95 18.25 -10.61 0.38
C GLU A 95 17.09 -11.41 1.01
N ASP A 96 16.05 -10.72 1.50
CA ASP A 96 14.92 -11.41 2.14
C ASP A 96 14.07 -12.15 1.11
N ILE A 97 13.72 -13.39 1.46
CA ILE A 97 12.97 -14.31 0.62
C ILE A 97 11.61 -14.65 1.24
N CYS A 98 10.62 -14.88 0.38
CA CYS A 98 9.33 -15.40 0.81
C CYS A 98 9.48 -16.83 1.32
N PRO A 99 9.07 -17.14 2.57
CA PRO A 99 9.28 -18.46 3.16
C PRO A 99 8.43 -19.57 2.52
N ILE A 100 7.43 -19.21 1.71
CA ILE A 100 6.57 -20.18 1.01
C ILE A 100 7.17 -20.58 -0.35
N CYS A 101 7.57 -19.60 -1.17
CA CYS A 101 8.07 -19.87 -2.52
C CYS A 101 9.60 -19.80 -2.65
N GLN A 102 10.31 -19.38 -1.60
CA GLN A 102 11.77 -19.20 -1.56
C GLN A 102 12.30 -18.24 -2.64
N GLU A 103 11.48 -17.28 -3.08
CA GLU A 103 11.87 -16.22 -4.01
C GLU A 103 12.07 -14.90 -3.27
N GLU A 104 13.04 -14.11 -3.71
CA GLU A 104 13.32 -12.77 -3.20
C GLU A 104 12.11 -11.84 -3.33
N PHE A 105 11.80 -11.10 -2.26
CA PHE A 105 10.70 -10.15 -2.23
C PHE A 105 10.90 -8.99 -3.22
N LEU A 106 12.11 -8.45 -3.27
CA LEU A 106 12.38 -7.22 -4.03
C LEU A 106 12.67 -7.46 -5.51
N ARG A 107 13.06 -8.69 -5.90
CA ARG A 107 13.44 -9.00 -7.29
C ARG A 107 12.25 -9.01 -8.23
N MET A 108 11.11 -9.55 -7.79
CA MET A 108 9.93 -9.75 -8.64
C MET A 108 8.87 -8.64 -8.52
N MET A 109 9.06 -7.65 -7.62
CA MET A 109 8.05 -6.61 -7.32
C MET A 109 6.63 -7.18 -7.09
N LEU A 110 6.52 -8.40 -6.57
CA LEU A 110 5.24 -9.01 -6.26
C LEU A 110 4.64 -8.36 -5.02
N PRO A 111 3.31 -8.27 -4.90
CA PRO A 111 2.69 -7.69 -3.73
C PRO A 111 2.93 -8.56 -2.49
N ILE A 112 3.21 -7.90 -1.36
CA ILE A 112 3.62 -8.53 -0.09
C ILE A 112 2.56 -8.23 0.97
N THR A 113 2.29 -9.21 1.81
CA THR A 113 1.50 -9.10 3.03
C THR A 113 2.32 -9.60 4.22
N PHE A 114 1.82 -9.45 5.43
CA PHE A 114 2.51 -9.89 6.64
C PHE A 114 1.55 -10.42 7.71
N CYS A 115 2.10 -11.15 8.67
CA CYS A 115 1.32 -11.61 9.82
C CYS A 115 1.03 -10.47 10.80
N ARG A 116 -0.23 -10.02 10.85
CA ARG A 116 -0.72 -8.98 11.79
C ARG A 116 -1.04 -9.47 13.20
N TYR A 117 -0.98 -10.77 13.44
CA TYR A 117 -1.47 -11.39 14.68
C TYR A 117 -0.36 -11.84 15.62
N SER A 118 0.85 -12.12 15.13
CA SER A 118 1.95 -12.57 15.98
C SER A 118 3.33 -12.28 15.39
N CYS A 119 3.72 -12.93 14.29
CA CYS A 119 5.15 -12.96 13.92
C CYS A 119 5.66 -11.78 13.07
N GLY A 120 4.79 -10.95 12.50
CA GLY A 120 5.18 -9.79 11.67
C GLY A 120 5.90 -10.13 10.36
N ASN A 121 6.10 -11.42 10.05
CA ASN A 121 6.87 -11.87 8.89
C ASN A 121 6.13 -11.60 7.57
N ASN A 122 6.93 -11.29 6.55
CA ASN A 122 6.48 -10.99 5.19
C ASN A 122 6.23 -12.28 4.39
N VAL A 123 5.23 -12.24 3.52
CA VAL A 123 4.86 -13.31 2.58
C VAL A 123 4.26 -12.67 1.33
N HIS A 124 4.52 -13.21 0.13
CA HIS A 124 3.80 -12.76 -1.07
C HIS A 124 2.29 -13.00 -0.94
N ILE A 125 1.46 -12.06 -1.41
CA ILE A 125 -0.01 -12.21 -1.38
C ILE A 125 -0.44 -13.50 -2.12
N LYS A 126 0.17 -13.79 -3.27
CA LYS A 126 -0.10 -15.03 -4.03
C LYS A 126 0.19 -16.28 -3.20
N CYS A 127 1.30 -16.31 -2.48
CA CYS A 127 1.68 -17.44 -1.64
C CYS A 127 0.72 -17.60 -0.45
N MET A 128 0.29 -16.50 0.16
CA MET A 128 -0.68 -16.53 1.25
C MET A 128 -2.07 -16.97 0.76
N LYS A 129 -2.47 -16.60 -0.46
CA LYS A 129 -3.71 -17.08 -1.08
C LYS A 129 -3.67 -18.60 -1.30
N ILE A 130 -2.60 -19.12 -1.91
CA ILE A 130 -2.41 -20.56 -2.08
C ILE A 130 -2.50 -21.27 -0.73
N TRP A 131 -1.83 -20.73 0.30
CA TRP A 131 -1.92 -21.28 1.65
C TRP A 131 -3.35 -21.30 2.19
N ALA A 132 -4.10 -20.21 2.06
CA ALA A 132 -5.49 -20.12 2.48
C ALA A 132 -6.39 -21.14 1.76
N ASP A 133 -6.23 -21.28 0.44
CA ASP A 133 -7.01 -22.20 -0.38
C ASP A 133 -6.80 -23.67 0.06
N HIS A 134 -5.62 -24.02 0.59
CA HIS A 134 -5.35 -25.36 1.15
C HIS A 134 -5.83 -25.53 2.60
N GLN A 135 -6.17 -24.45 3.31
CA GLN A 135 -6.75 -24.50 4.65
C GLN A 135 -8.29 -24.63 4.61
N ASP A 136 -8.92 -24.34 3.47
CA ASP A 136 -10.38 -24.29 3.27
C ASP A 136 -11.07 -25.66 3.38
N GLU A 137 -10.31 -26.75 3.49
CA GLU A 137 -10.84 -28.07 3.90
C GLU A 137 -11.37 -28.08 5.36
N LEU A 138 -11.18 -27.00 6.13
CA LEU A 138 -11.56 -26.88 7.54
C LEU A 138 -12.90 -26.14 7.80
N GLY A 139 -13.60 -25.69 6.75
CA GLY A 139 -14.95 -25.14 6.83
C GLY A 139 -15.06 -23.60 6.74
N PRO A 140 -16.26 -23.07 6.44
CA PRO A 140 -16.50 -21.71 5.93
C PRO A 140 -16.27 -20.55 6.90
N ASP A 141 -16.00 -20.85 8.19
CA ASP A 141 -15.78 -19.85 9.24
C ASP A 141 -14.33 -19.87 9.77
N SER A 142 -13.44 -20.63 9.11
CA SER A 142 -12.06 -20.78 9.58
C SER A 142 -11.20 -19.56 9.22
N VAL A 143 -10.67 -18.89 10.24
CA VAL A 143 -9.69 -17.81 10.05
C VAL A 143 -8.39 -18.41 9.49
N VAL A 144 -7.88 -17.85 8.40
CA VAL A 144 -6.62 -18.28 7.78
C VAL A 144 -5.47 -18.13 8.78
N LYS A 145 -4.90 -19.25 9.21
CA LYS A 145 -3.76 -19.28 10.14
C LYS A 145 -2.47 -18.88 9.44
N CYS A 146 -1.55 -18.27 10.20
CA CYS A 146 -0.26 -17.91 9.64
C CYS A 146 0.59 -19.18 9.46
N PRO A 147 1.20 -19.42 8.28
CA PRO A 147 2.04 -20.60 8.06
C PRO A 147 3.29 -20.63 8.95
N LEU A 148 3.72 -19.48 9.49
CA LEU A 148 4.97 -19.33 10.21
C LEU A 148 4.82 -19.41 11.73
N CYS A 149 3.68 -18.96 12.27
CA CYS A 149 3.44 -18.91 13.72
C CYS A 149 2.16 -19.61 14.17
N ARG A 150 1.38 -20.18 13.23
CA ARG A 150 0.14 -20.94 13.43
C ARG A 150 -0.89 -20.25 14.30
#